data_AF-A0A2V7FH58-F1
#
_entry.id   AF-A0A2V7FH58-F1
#
_cell.length_a   1.000
_cell.length_b   1.000
_cell.length_c   1.000
_cell.angle_alpha   90.00
_cell.angle_beta   90.00
_cell.angle_gamma   90.00
#
_symmetry.space_group_name_H-M   'P 1'
#
loop_
_entity.id
_entity.type
_entity.pdbx_description
1 polymer ?
#
loop_
_entity_poly.entity_id
_entity_poly.type
_entity_poly.pdbx_seq_one_letter_code
_entity_poly.pdbx_strand_id
1 'polypeptide(L)' 'MTSPDDVVFLLDCDNTLLDNDLVEDDLRDHLAREFGVESRDRYWAIFEQLRAEL' A
#
# COMPACT_ATOMS: atom_id res chain seq x y z
N MET A 1 -39.22 -11.56 -24.19
CA MET A 1 -37.95 -10.88 -24.49
C MET A 1 -37.44 -10.34 -23.17
N THR A 2 -36.38 -10.93 -22.63
CA THR A 2 -35.78 -10.49 -21.36
C THR A 2 -34.99 -9.22 -21.64
N SER A 3 -35.33 -8.12 -20.98
CA SER A 3 -34.54 -6.89 -21.05
C SER A 3 -33.10 -7.18 -20.59
N PRO A 4 -32.06 -6.64 -21.24
CA PRO A 4 -30.70 -6.83 -20.76
C PRO A 4 -30.57 -6.17 -19.38
N ASP A 5 -29.98 -6.88 -18.42
CA ASP A 5 -29.71 -6.35 -17.08
C ASP A 5 -28.68 -5.21 -17.18
N ASP A 6 -28.89 -4.15 -16.40
CA ASP A 6 -27.97 -3.01 -16.34
C ASP A 6 -26.64 -3.44 -15.70
N VAL A 7 -25.54 -3.23 -16.42
CA VAL A 7 -24.19 -3.55 -15.93
C VAL A 7 -23.71 -2.44 -15.01
N VAL A 8 -23.46 -2.78 -13.74
CA VAL A 8 -22.90 -1.87 -12.73
C VAL A 8 -21.44 -2.18 -12.49
N PHE A 9 -20.60 -1.15 -12.53
CA PHE A 9 -19.19 -1.22 -12.13
C PHE A 9 -19.04 -0.62 -10.72
N LEU A 10 -18.52 -1.43 -9.79
CA LEU A 10 -18.10 -0.96 -8.48
C LEU A 10 -16.57 -0.90 -8.48
N LEU A 11 -16.03 0.30 -8.29
CA LEU A 11 -14.61 0.49 -8.09
C LEU A 11 -14.35 0.51 -6.59
N ASP A 12 -13.42 -0.32 -6.16
CA ASP A 12 -12.84 -0.21 -4.85
C ASP A 12 -11.88 0.99 -4.83
N CYS A 13 -12.04 1.86 -3.83
CA CYS A 13 -11.23 3.07 -3.65
C CYS A 13 -10.19 2.89 -2.52
N ASP A 14 -9.94 1.66 -2.09
CA ASP A 14 -8.95 1.41 -1.04
C ASP A 14 -7.55 1.92 -1.46
N ASN A 15 -6.86 2.57 -0.52
CA ASN A 15 -5.50 3.10 -0.64
C ASN A 15 -5.28 4.24 -1.66
N THR A 16 -6.33 4.94 -2.10
CA THR A 16 -6.21 6.04 -3.08
C THR A 16 -6.46 7.45 -2.51
N LEU A 17 -6.91 7.57 -1.25
CA LEU A 17 -7.14 8.87 -0.60
C LEU A 17 -5.84 9.59 -0.22
N LEU A 18 -4.76 8.84 -0.08
CA LEU A 18 -3.42 9.33 0.23
C LEU A 18 -2.49 8.98 -0.91
N ASP A 19 -1.55 9.88 -1.19
CA ASP A 19 -0.40 9.59 -2.02
C ASP A 19 0.49 8.58 -1.29
N ASN A 20 0.25 7.30 -1.58
CA ASN A 20 0.90 6.20 -0.87
C ASN A 20 2.41 6.18 -1.10
N ASP A 21 2.88 6.67 -2.25
CA ASP A 21 4.30 6.76 -2.56
C ASP A 21 4.96 7.78 -1.62
N LEU A 22 4.34 8.96 -1.44
CA LEU A 22 4.84 9.96 -0.49
C LEU A 22 4.76 9.50 0.97
N VAL A 23 3.71 8.76 1.34
CA VAL A 23 3.60 8.18 2.69
C VAL A 23 4.69 7.14 2.94
N GLU A 24 4.97 6.28 1.97
CA GLU A 24 6.05 5.29 2.08
C GLU A 24 7.41 5.97 2.26
N ASP A 25 7.70 7.00 1.45
CA ASP A 25 8.96 7.74 1.51
C ASP A 25 9.15 8.44 2.86
N ASP A 26 8.13 9.14 3.38
CA ASP A 26 8.24 9.80 4.69
C ASP A 26 8.41 8.76 5.82
N LEU A 27 7.74 7.61 5.71
CA LEU A 27 7.89 6.53 6.69
C LEU A 27 9.29 5.91 6.65
N ARG A 28 9.88 5.73 5.45
CA ARG A 28 11.28 5.28 5.28
C ARG A 28 12.25 6.22 5.97
N ASP A 29 12.08 7.53 5.75
CA ASP A 29 12.94 8.55 6.34
C ASP A 29 12.75 8.67 7.85
N HIS A 30 11.52 8.54 8.34
CA HIS A 30 11.23 8.51 9.77
C HIS A 30 11.90 7.30 10.45
N LEU A 31 11.75 6.10 9.89
CA LEU A 31 12.36 4.88 10.45
C LEU A 31 13.89 4.94 10.44
N ALA A 32 14.49 5.49 9.38
CA ALA A 32 15.94 5.69 9.33
C ALA A 32 16.42 6.68 10.40
N ARG A 33 15.66 7.77 10.65
CA ARG A 33 15.99 8.78 11.66
C ARG A 33 15.87 8.24 13.09
N GLU A 34 14.79 7.53 13.40
CA GLU A 34 14.51 7.07 14.77
C GLU A 34 15.24 5.78 15.14
N PHE A 35 15.41 4.85 14.19
CA PHE A 35 15.90 3.49 14.47
C PHE A 35 17.14 3.10 13.66
N GLY A 36 17.61 3.98 12.79
CA GLY A 36 18.76 3.73 11.90
C GLY A 36 18.38 2.98 10.62
N VAL A 37 19.31 3.06 9.67
CA VAL A 37 19.16 2.53 8.31
C VAL A 37 18.95 1.01 8.30
N GLU A 38 19.69 0.27 9.13
CA GLU A 38 19.60 -1.20 9.20
C GLU A 38 18.21 -1.66 9.68
N SER A 39 17.65 -0.99 10.69
CA SER A 39 16.30 -1.28 11.20
C SER A 39 15.23 -0.98 10.16
N ARG A 40 15.34 0.16 9.45
CA ARG A 40 14.45 0.51 8.33
C ARG A 40 14.50 -0.56 7.24
N ASP A 41 15.69 -0.99 6.83
CA ASP A 41 15.85 -1.98 5.75
C ASP A 41 15.26 -3.33 6.13
N ARG A 42 15.47 -3.75 7.39
CA ARG A 42 14.85 -4.97 7.92
C ARG A 42 13.34 -4.87 7.97
N TYR A 43 12.78 -3.73 8.37
CA TYR A 43 11.33 -3.50 8.36
C TYR A 43 10.74 -3.70 6.96
N TRP A 44 11.34 -3.06 5.94
CA TRP A 44 10.83 -3.17 4.56
C TRP A 44 11.01 -4.57 3.97
N ALA A 45 12.10 -5.27 4.30
CA ALA A 45 12.26 -6.66 3.88
C ALA A 45 11.11 -7.55 4.40
N ILE A 46 10.69 -7.35 5.67
CA ILE A 46 9.56 -8.09 6.26
C ILE A 46 8.24 -7.64 5.62
N PHE A 47 8.05 -6.34 5.42
CA PHE A 47 6.84 -5.80 4.80
C PHE A 47 6.63 -6.36 3.39
N GLU A 48 7.66 -6.35 2.56
CA GLU A 48 7.59 -6.90 1.19
C GLU A 48 7.35 -8.40 1.17
N GLN A 49 7.96 -9.14 2.12
CA GLN A 49 7.67 -10.56 2.29
C GLN A 49 6.17 -10.79 2.58
N LEU A 50 5.60 -10.05 3.54
CA LEU A 50 4.18 -10.18 3.90
C LEU A 50 3.26 -9.77 2.75
N ARG A 51 3.63 -8.74 1.98
CA ARG A 51 2.86 -8.29 0.81
C ARG A 51 2.80 -9.34 -0.29
N ALA A 52 3.87 -10.12 -0.46
CA ALA A 52 3.90 -11.20 -1.45
C ALA A 52 3.05 -12.42 -1.03
N GLU A 53 2.69 -12.53 0.25
CA GLU A 53 1.89 -13.63 0.80
C GLU A 53 0.36 -13.38 0.74
N LEU A 54 -0.07 -12.18 0.34
CA LEU A 54 -1.47 -11.73 0.28
C LEU A 54 -1.91 -11.42 -1.16
#